data_AF-A0A9D9DWE6-F1
#
_entry.id   AF-A0A9D9DWE6-F1
#
_cell.length_a   1.000
_cell.length_b   1.000
_cell.length_c   1.000
_cell.angle_alpha   90.00
_cell.angle_beta   90.00
_cell.angle_gamma   90.00
#
_symmetry.space_group_name_H-M   'P 1'
#
loop_
_entity.id
_entity.type
_entity.pdbx_description
1 polymer ?
#
loop_
_entity_poly.entity_id
_entity_poly.type
_entity_poly.pdbx_seq_one_letter_code
_entity_poly.pdbx_strand_id
1 'polypeptide(L)'
;MCDEYNILKALKRIHIEIENVINHSISKYDLTAAQGDILGYLIRHKDEKICSTDIHIKMGISRASVSATLKKLRNNNFIVFTNVNHDERVKYIELTDKALMIEKEIRSCFEKINTIIYNDFSENEKAQLTGYMKKMTKNIKNFKQFE
;
A
#
# COMPACT_ATOMS: atom_id res chain seq x y z
N MET A 1 21.16 -12.34 -29.35
CA MET A 1 21.39 -12.20 -27.90
C MET A 1 20.11 -11.68 -27.32
N CYS A 2 19.58 -12.37 -26.30
CA CYS A 2 18.25 -12.15 -25.72
C CYS A 2 17.90 -10.67 -25.64
N ASP A 3 16.70 -10.33 -26.12
CA ASP A 3 15.93 -9.23 -25.54
C ASP A 3 15.95 -9.44 -24.03
N GLU A 4 16.83 -8.72 -23.34
CA GLU A 4 16.72 -8.53 -21.90
C GLU A 4 15.35 -7.90 -21.70
N TYR A 5 14.38 -8.74 -21.34
CA TYR A 5 13.06 -8.29 -20.99
C TYR A 5 13.23 -7.30 -19.84
N ASN A 6 13.20 -6.00 -20.16
CA ASN A 6 13.62 -4.94 -19.26
C ASN A 6 12.85 -5.09 -17.93
N ILE A 7 13.56 -5.44 -16.87
CA ILE A 7 13.00 -5.70 -15.54
C ILE A 7 12.11 -4.54 -15.06
N LEU A 8 12.43 -3.30 -15.46
CA LEU A 8 11.62 -2.12 -15.15
C LEU A 8 10.23 -2.19 -15.81
N LYS A 9 10.15 -2.65 -17.06
CA LYS A 9 8.87 -2.83 -17.78
C LYS A 9 8.06 -3.97 -17.15
N ALA A 10 8.71 -5.08 -16.79
CA ALA A 10 8.05 -6.20 -16.13
C ALA A 10 7.45 -5.79 -14.77
N LEU A 11 8.25 -5.13 -13.92
CA LEU A 11 7.79 -4.62 -12.63
C LEU A 11 6.64 -3.61 -12.80
N LYS A 12 6.72 -2.71 -13.78
CA LYS A 12 5.64 -1.76 -14.04
C LYS A 12 4.37 -2.45 -14.51
N ARG A 13 4.47 -3.47 -15.37
CA ARG A 13 3.31 -4.23 -15.84
C ARG A 13 2.64 -5.00 -14.71
N ILE A 14 3.41 -5.69 -13.88
CA ILE A 14 2.89 -6.38 -12.68
C ILE A 14 2.15 -5.38 -11.77
N HIS A 15 2.75 -4.22 -11.52
CA HIS A 15 2.11 -3.19 -10.71
C HIS A 15 0.78 -2.69 -11.30
N ILE A 16 0.71 -2.46 -12.63
CA ILE A 16 -0.54 -2.07 -13.31
C ILE A 16 -1.61 -3.16 -13.18
N GLU A 17 -1.26 -4.43 -13.36
CA GLU A 17 -2.23 -5.53 -13.22
C GLU A 17 -2.74 -5.64 -11.77
N ILE A 18 -1.86 -5.46 -10.78
CA ILE A 18 -2.26 -5.37 -9.37
C ILE A 18 -3.23 -4.20 -9.16
N GLU A 19 -2.91 -3.00 -9.65
CA GLU A 19 -3.79 -1.84 -9.54
C GLU A 19 -5.15 -2.08 -10.19
N ASN A 20 -5.20 -2.73 -11.36
CA ASN A 20 -6.44 -3.08 -12.05
C ASN A 20 -7.33 -4.00 -11.21
N VAL A 21 -6.75 -5.04 -10.60
CA VAL A 21 -7.48 -5.96 -9.72
C VAL A 21 -8.00 -5.25 -8.47
N ILE A 22 -7.18 -4.39 -7.86
CA ILE A 22 -7.60 -3.60 -6.69
C ILE A 22 -8.76 -2.68 -7.09
N ASN A 23 -8.58 -1.88 -8.15
CA ASN A 23 -9.60 -0.95 -8.64
C ASN A 23 -10.91 -1.66 -8.98
N HIS A 24 -10.86 -2.84 -9.61
CA HIS A 24 -12.06 -3.63 -9.88
C HIS A 24 -12.79 -4.05 -8.59
N SER A 25 -12.05 -4.37 -7.53
CA SER A 25 -12.62 -4.85 -6.27
C SER A 25 -13.22 -3.73 -5.40
N ILE A 26 -12.64 -2.53 -5.44
CA ILE A 26 -12.97 -1.44 -4.51
C ILE A 26 -13.56 -0.18 -5.15
N SER A 27 -13.62 -0.10 -6.49
CA SER A 27 -14.17 1.08 -7.20
C SER A 27 -15.62 1.39 -6.82
N LYS A 28 -16.42 0.37 -6.50
CA LYS A 28 -17.79 0.52 -5.99
C LYS A 28 -17.90 1.31 -4.67
N TYR A 29 -16.78 1.54 -3.98
CA TYR A 29 -16.70 2.35 -2.76
C TYR A 29 -16.10 3.75 -3.00
N ASP A 30 -16.00 4.17 -4.27
CA ASP A 30 -15.34 5.41 -4.70
C ASP A 30 -13.89 5.51 -4.23
N LEU A 31 -13.21 4.36 -4.21
CA LEU A 31 -11.81 4.22 -3.84
C LEU A 31 -10.94 3.91 -5.08
N THR A 32 -9.79 4.57 -5.17
CA THR A 32 -8.71 4.19 -6.09
C THR A 32 -7.77 3.18 -5.43
N ALA A 33 -6.97 2.47 -6.22
CA ALA A 33 -5.97 1.53 -5.70
C ALA A 33 -5.03 2.16 -4.66
N ALA A 34 -4.54 3.38 -4.92
CA ALA A 34 -3.70 4.11 -3.98
C ALA A 34 -4.41 4.47 -2.66
N GLN A 35 -5.72 4.77 -2.69
CA GLN A 35 -6.52 4.99 -1.49
C GLN A 35 -6.77 3.67 -0.74
N GLY A 36 -7.08 2.60 -1.48
CA GLY A 36 -7.26 1.25 -0.95
C GLY A 36 -6.01 0.69 -0.29
N ASP A 37 -4.82 1.02 -0.80
CA ASP A 37 -3.55 0.58 -0.22
C ASP A 37 -3.30 1.21 1.16
N ILE A 38 -3.46 2.53 1.29
CA ILE A 38 -3.36 3.21 2.58
C ILE A 38 -4.48 2.76 3.54
N LEU A 39 -5.72 2.67 3.05
CA LEU A 39 -6.84 2.25 3.89
C LEU A 39 -6.68 0.81 4.37
N GLY A 40 -6.22 -0.10 3.50
CA GLY A 40 -5.89 -1.48 3.86
C GLY A 40 -4.73 -1.58 4.86
N TYR A 41 -3.73 -0.71 4.75
CA TYR A 41 -2.67 -0.60 5.76
C TYR A 41 -3.26 -0.20 7.12
N LEU A 42 -4.08 0.86 7.17
CA LEU A 42 -4.72 1.30 8.41
C LEU A 42 -5.61 0.21 9.03
N ILE A 43 -6.38 -0.52 8.20
CA ILE A 43 -7.23 -1.65 8.65
C ILE A 43 -6.40 -2.76 9.30
N ARG A 44 -5.27 -3.15 8.71
CA ARG A 44 -4.39 -4.19 9.28
C ARG A 44 -3.74 -3.79 10.60
N HIS A 45 -3.66 -2.49 10.86
CA HIS A 45 -3.02 -1.90 12.03
C HIS A 45 -4.02 -1.06 12.86
N LYS A 46 -5.31 -1.42 12.86
CA LYS A 46 -6.38 -0.62 13.47
C LYS A 46 -6.25 -0.44 14.99
N ASP A 47 -5.51 -1.33 15.65
CA ASP A 47 -5.22 -1.28 17.08
C ASP A 47 -3.93 -0.50 17.40
N GLU A 48 -3.25 0.03 16.38
CA GLU A 48 -2.01 0.82 16.50
C GLU A 48 -2.28 2.31 16.28
N LYS A 49 -1.52 3.16 17.00
CA LYS A 49 -1.54 4.61 16.78
C LYS A 49 -0.66 4.97 15.59
N ILE A 50 -1.28 5.21 14.43
CA ILE A 50 -0.58 5.54 13.18
C ILE A 50 -0.70 7.02 12.85
N CYS A 51 0.41 7.65 12.47
CA CYS A 51 0.44 8.99 11.87
C CYS A 51 0.90 8.94 10.40
N SER A 52 0.81 10.09 9.71
CA SER A 52 1.23 10.18 8.30
C SER A 52 2.72 9.87 8.08
N THR A 53 3.56 10.14 9.06
CA THR A 53 5.00 9.83 9.00
C THR A 53 5.24 8.33 8.99
N ASP A 54 4.47 7.57 9.77
CA ASP A 54 4.58 6.11 9.80
C ASP A 54 4.22 5.51 8.44
N ILE A 55 3.12 5.98 7.83
CA ILE A 55 2.69 5.55 6.49
C ILE A 55 3.78 5.85 5.46
N HIS A 56 4.33 7.06 5.45
CA HIS A 56 5.42 7.44 4.55
C HIS A 56 6.62 6.49 4.65
N ILE A 57 7.08 6.20 5.88
CA ILE A 57 8.25 5.36 6.12
C ILE A 57 7.95 3.90 5.76
N LYS A 58 6.80 3.37 6.19
CA LYS A 58 6.43 1.96 6.04
C LYS A 58 6.07 1.60 4.61
N MET A 59 5.34 2.46 3.91
CA MET A 59 4.91 2.22 2.53
C MET A 59 5.88 2.77 1.48
N GLY A 60 6.86 3.60 1.87
CA GLY A 60 7.87 4.13 0.95
C GLY A 60 7.33 5.11 -0.11
N ILE A 61 6.12 5.64 0.08
CA ILE A 61 5.48 6.64 -0.79
C ILE A 61 5.81 8.06 -0.29
N SER A 62 5.80 9.07 -1.16
CA SER A 62 6.18 10.44 -0.79
C SER A 62 5.24 11.05 0.27
N ARG A 63 5.74 11.97 1.11
CA ARG A 63 4.91 12.70 2.09
C ARG A 63 3.73 13.44 1.42
N ALA A 64 3.96 14.03 0.24
CA ALA A 64 2.93 14.70 -0.53
C ALA A 64 1.82 13.72 -0.97
N SER A 65 2.21 12.52 -1.45
CA SER A 65 1.27 11.46 -1.81
C SER A 65 0.46 10.99 -0.60
N VAL A 66 1.11 10.75 0.55
CA VAL A 66 0.41 10.37 1.80
C VAL A 66 -0.63 11.42 2.18
N SER A 67 -0.22 12.68 2.27
CA SER A 67 -1.11 13.78 2.66
C SER A 67 -2.29 13.95 1.69
N ALA A 68 -2.04 13.87 0.39
CA ALA A 68 -3.09 13.96 -0.62
C ALA A 68 -4.09 12.80 -0.52
N THR A 69 -3.61 11.57 -0.33
CA THR A 69 -4.47 10.39 -0.23
C THR A 69 -5.27 10.39 1.08
N LEU A 70 -4.65 10.71 2.22
CA LEU A 70 -5.36 10.84 3.50
C LEU A 70 -6.43 11.93 3.46
N LYS A 71 -6.14 13.08 2.83
CA LYS A 71 -7.14 14.14 2.64
C LYS A 71 -8.36 13.62 1.88
N LYS A 72 -8.16 12.84 0.81
CA LYS A 72 -9.27 12.24 0.06
C LYS A 72 -10.03 11.19 0.87
N LEU A 73 -9.32 10.32 1.60
CA LEU A 73 -9.96 9.32 2.48
C LEU A 73 -10.81 9.98 3.57
N ARG A 74 -10.33 11.08 4.16
CA ARG A 74 -11.09 11.88 5.13
C ARG A 74 -12.32 12.51 4.50
N ASN A 75 -12.18 13.14 3.33
CA ASN A 75 -13.29 13.75 2.61
C ASN A 75 -14.38 12.72 2.25
N ASN A 76 -13.97 11.48 1.98
CA ASN A 76 -14.88 10.37 1.71
C ASN A 76 -15.36 9.64 2.99
N ASN A 77 -15.09 10.21 4.17
CA ASN A 77 -15.51 9.71 5.48
C ASN A 77 -14.99 8.30 5.84
N PHE A 78 -13.83 7.88 5.31
CA PHE A 78 -13.19 6.62 5.69
C PHE A 78 -12.26 6.75 6.90
N ILE A 79 -11.73 7.94 7.15
CA ILE A 79 -10.84 8.21 8.27
C ILE A 79 -11.18 9.53 8.94
N VAL A 80 -10.77 9.65 10.20
CA VAL A 80 -10.70 10.91 10.94
C VAL A 80 -9.31 11.12 11.48
N PHE A 81 -9.01 12.38 11.84
CA PHE A 81 -7.77 12.74 12.50
C PHE A 81 -8.06 13.09 13.95
N THR A 82 -7.33 12.46 14.86
CA THR A 82 -7.41 12.72 16.30
C THR A 82 -6.12 13.36 16.76
N ASN A 83 -6.22 14.46 17.50
CA ASN A 83 -5.06 15.19 17.99
C ASN A 83 -4.37 14.42 19.12
N VAL A 84 -3.05 14.56 19.23
CA VAL A 84 -2.31 14.10 20.40
C VAL A 84 -2.36 15.19 21.47
N ASN A 85 -2.79 14.85 22.69
CA ASN A 85 -2.90 15.78 23.82
C ASN A 85 -1.60 16.56 24.16
N HIS A 86 -0.45 16.12 23.65
CA HIS A 86 0.85 16.72 23.94
C HIS A 86 1.56 17.34 22.72
N ASP A 87 1.09 17.12 21.49
CA ASP A 87 1.65 17.75 20.29
C ASP A 87 0.59 17.87 19.18
N GLU A 88 0.07 19.09 18.98
CA GLU A 88 -0.96 19.39 17.96
C GLU A 88 -0.46 19.21 16.51
N ARG A 89 0.86 19.12 16.31
CA ARG A 89 1.47 18.90 14.99
C ARG A 89 1.36 17.44 14.55
N VAL A 90 1.17 16.52 15.49
CA VAL A 90 0.97 15.10 15.21
C VAL A 90 -0.50 14.77 15.30
N LYS A 91 -1.03 14.12 14.26
CA LYS A 91 -2.41 13.63 14.22
C LYS A 91 -2.39 12.14 13.99
N TYR A 92 -3.06 11.41 14.88
CA TYR A 92 -3.34 10.01 14.66
C TYR A 92 -4.48 9.87 13.68
N ILE A 93 -4.42 8.79 12.91
CA ILE A 93 -5.40 8.45 11.88
C ILE A 93 -6.24 7.31 12.44
N GLU A 94 -7.54 7.54 12.52
CA GLU A 94 -8.50 6.55 13.02
C GLU A 94 -9.48 6.19 11.91
N LEU A 95 -9.85 4.90 11.85
CA LEU A 95 -10.85 4.40 10.92
C LEU A 95 -12.25 4.78 11.41
N THR A 96 -13.12 5.18 10.48
CA THR A 96 -14.54 5.39 10.78
C THR A 96 -15.32 4.08 10.67
N ASP A 97 -16.56 4.09 11.16
CA ASP A 97 -17.51 2.98 10.94
C ASP A 97 -17.66 2.64 9.44
N LYS A 98 -17.67 3.66 8.56
CA LYS A 98 -17.73 3.46 7.11
C LYS A 98 -16.55 2.64 6.60
N ALA A 99 -15.34 2.85 7.12
CA ALA A 99 -14.18 2.04 6.75
C ALA A 99 -14.27 0.62 7.29
N LEU A 100 -14.76 0.46 8.53
CA LEU A 100 -14.94 -0.86 9.14
C LEU A 100 -16.02 -1.70 8.42
N MET A 101 -17.06 -1.07 7.87
CA MET A 101 -18.07 -1.75 7.06
C MET A 101 -17.51 -2.43 5.81
N ILE A 102 -16.39 -1.95 5.27
CA ILE A 102 -15.74 -2.49 4.06
C ILE A 102 -14.44 -3.22 4.35
N GLU A 103 -14.11 -3.42 5.63
CA GLU A 103 -12.87 -4.07 6.09
C GLU A 103 -12.70 -5.45 5.47
N LYS A 104 -13.78 -6.25 5.47
CA LYS A 104 -13.75 -7.63 4.98
C LYS A 104 -13.46 -7.69 3.48
N GLU A 105 -14.07 -6.82 2.69
CA GLU A 105 -13.86 -6.73 1.24
C GLU A 105 -12.46 -6.26 0.90
N ILE A 106 -11.95 -5.24 1.60
CA ILE A 106 -10.57 -4.78 1.43
C ILE A 106 -9.60 -5.93 1.76
N ARG A 107 -9.77 -6.60 2.90
CA ARG A 107 -8.90 -7.72 3.28
C ARG A 107 -8.94 -8.85 2.26
N SER A 108 -10.15 -9.23 1.82
CA SER A 108 -10.33 -10.27 0.80
C SER A 108 -9.69 -9.89 -0.54
N CYS A 109 -9.72 -8.61 -0.93
CA CYS A 109 -9.03 -8.13 -2.13
C CYS A 109 -7.51 -8.39 -2.04
N PHE A 110 -6.87 -8.02 -0.92
CA PHE A 110 -5.43 -8.24 -0.74
C PHE A 110 -5.07 -9.72 -0.65
N GLU A 111 -5.90 -10.54 0.01
CA GLU A 111 -5.72 -11.99 0.04
C GLU A 111 -5.77 -12.59 -1.36
N LYS A 112 -6.78 -12.24 -2.17
CA LYS A 112 -6.92 -12.70 -3.56
C LYS A 112 -5.73 -12.32 -4.42
N ILE A 113 -5.25 -11.08 -4.31
CA ILE A 113 -4.08 -10.61 -5.07
C ILE A 113 -2.84 -11.43 -4.69
N ASN A 114 -2.61 -11.67 -3.40
CA ASN A 114 -1.51 -12.51 -2.95
C ASN A 114 -1.62 -13.94 -3.50
N THR A 115 -2.83 -14.53 -3.51
CA THR A 115 -3.04 -15.85 -4.11
C THR A 115 -2.74 -15.85 -5.60
N ILE A 116 -3.21 -14.87 -6.35
CA ILE A 116 -3.04 -14.80 -7.82
C ILE A 116 -1.58 -14.56 -8.20
N ILE A 117 -0.88 -13.65 -7.52
CA ILE A 117 0.53 -13.34 -7.80
C ILE A 117 1.41 -14.59 -7.65
N TYR A 118 1.09 -15.44 -6.67
CA TYR A 118 1.85 -16.64 -6.36
C TYR A 118 1.21 -17.92 -6.89
N ASN A 119 0.20 -17.81 -7.76
CA ASN A 119 -0.36 -18.97 -8.43
C ASN A 119 0.76 -19.65 -9.24
N ASP A 120 0.92 -20.96 -9.06
CA ASP A 120 1.98 -21.78 -9.68
C ASP A 120 3.41 -21.56 -9.13
N PHE A 121 3.59 -20.80 -8.05
CA PHE A 121 4.89 -20.70 -7.36
C PHE A 121 5.02 -21.76 -6.26
N SER A 122 6.14 -22.48 -6.26
CA SER A 122 6.59 -23.26 -5.10
C SER A 122 7.04 -22.37 -3.94
N GLU A 123 7.05 -22.90 -2.72
CA GLU A 123 7.55 -22.16 -1.55
C GLU A 123 9.00 -21.70 -1.70
N ASN A 124 9.83 -22.50 -2.39
CA ASN A 124 11.22 -22.12 -2.68
C ASN A 124 11.29 -20.93 -3.64
N GLU A 125 10.49 -20.90 -4.71
CA GLU A 125 10.45 -19.78 -5.66
C GLU A 125 9.94 -18.49 -4.99
N LYS A 126 8.94 -18.59 -4.10
CA LYS A 126 8.46 -17.45 -3.30
C LYS A 126 9.57 -16.87 -2.43
N ALA A 127 10.33 -17.73 -1.76
CA ALA A 127 11.45 -17.32 -0.92
C ALA A 127 12.57 -16.67 -1.74
N GLN A 128 12.92 -17.25 -2.90
CA GLN A 128 13.92 -16.71 -3.81
C GLN A 128 13.50 -15.35 -4.38
N LEU A 129 12.27 -15.23 -4.90
CA LEU A 129 11.72 -13.98 -5.41
C LEU A 129 11.74 -12.89 -4.33
N THR A 130 11.31 -13.22 -3.11
CA THR A 130 11.38 -12.30 -1.97
C THR A 130 12.82 -11.84 -1.70
N GLY A 131 13.79 -12.75 -1.77
CA GLY A 131 15.21 -12.43 -1.65
C GLY A 131 15.70 -11.48 -2.76
N TYR A 132 15.31 -11.73 -4.01
CA TYR A 132 15.68 -10.88 -5.15
C TYR A 132 15.05 -9.48 -5.04
N MET A 133 13.76 -9.38 -4.69
CA MET A 133 13.07 -8.11 -4.49
C MET A 133 13.73 -7.27 -3.38
N LYS A 134 14.15 -7.90 -2.27
CA LYS A 134 14.90 -7.23 -1.20
C LYS A 134 16.26 -6.71 -1.68
N LYS A 135 17.01 -7.51 -2.45
CA LYS A 135 18.31 -7.10 -3.02
C LYS A 135 18.15 -5.92 -3.98
N MET A 136 17.19 -5.98 -4.90
CA MET A 136 16.89 -4.88 -5.83
C MET A 136 16.51 -3.60 -5.08
N THR A 137 15.62 -3.70 -4.09
CA THR A 137 15.19 -2.56 -3.27
C THR A 137 16.36 -1.93 -2.50
N LYS A 138 17.25 -2.75 -1.92
CA LYS A 138 18.44 -2.26 -1.23
C LYS A 138 19.37 -1.50 -2.17
N ASN A 139 19.63 -2.03 -3.36
CA ASN A 139 20.48 -1.38 -4.35
C ASN A 139 19.92 0.00 -4.76
N ILE A 140 18.61 0.08 -5.01
CA ILE A 140 17.93 1.34 -5.36
C ILE A 140 17.98 2.35 -4.21
N LYS A 141 17.73 1.92 -2.96
CA LYS A 141 17.79 2.80 -1.78
C LYS A 141 19.19 3.33 -1.53
N ASN A 142 20.21 2.49 -1.68
CA ASN A 142 21.60 2.91 -1.52
C ASN A 142 21.98 3.98 -2.55
N PHE A 143 21.53 3.86 -3.80
CA PHE A 143 21.77 4.88 -4.81
C PHE A 143 21.20 6.26 -4.41
N LYS A 144 19.98 6.31 -3.86
CA LYS A 144 19.34 7.55 -3.39
C LYS A 144 20.00 8.21 -2.17
N GLN A 145 20.97 7.56 -1.51
CA GLN A 145 21.75 8.19 -0.43
C GLN A 145 22.96 8.95 -0.96
N PHE A 146 23.27 8.85 -2.26
CA PHE A 146 24.38 9.53 -2.92
C PHE A 146 23.94 10.69 -3.83
N GLU A 147 22.64 11.01 -3.85
CA GLU A 147 22.04 12.20 -4.48
C GLU A 147 21.45 13.12 -3.39
#